data_AF-A0A958UCK7-F1
#
_entry.id   AF-A0A958UCK7-F1
#
_cell.length_a   1.000
_cell.length_b   1.000
_cell.length_c   1.000
_cell.angle_alpha   90.00
_cell.angle_beta   90.00
_cell.angle_gamma   90.00
#
_symmetry.space_group_name_H-M   'P 1'
#
loop_
_entity.id
_entity.type
_entity.pdbx_description
1 polymer ?
#
loop_
_entity_poly.entity_id
_entity_poly.type
_entity_poly.pdbx_seq_one_letter_code
_entity_poly.pdbx_strand_id
1 'polypeptide(L)'
;EEWLVKYKSWRDFVIDSYNIRLSEMLEAIDTLAFMKMDQRLYKYLTDKVKIMRSTTLTTTHQQIAHDLNTSRVVISRLLKQLENEKKIELNRNKIEVLEF
;
A
#
# COMPACT_ATOMS: atom_id res chain seq x y z
N GLU A 1 -5.63 30.48 26.30
CA GLU A 1 -5.37 30.93 24.91
C GLU A 1 -4.32 32.04 24.78
N GLU A 2 -4.14 32.93 25.76
CA GLU A 2 -3.21 34.08 25.63
C GLU A 2 -1.76 33.74 25.30
N TRP A 3 -1.23 32.62 25.80
CA TRP A 3 0.19 32.26 25.61
C TRP A 3 0.53 31.87 24.15
N LEU A 4 -0.40 31.23 23.44
CA LEU A 4 -0.22 30.86 22.03
C LEU A 4 -0.25 32.08 21.10
N VAL A 5 -0.97 33.13 21.50
CA VAL A 5 -1.05 34.39 20.75
C VAL A 5 0.13 35.30 21.10
N LYS A 6 0.55 35.33 22.37
CA LYS A 6 1.63 36.19 22.87
C LYS A 6 3.02 35.73 22.42
N TYR A 7 3.23 34.43 22.30
CA TYR A 7 4.54 33.86 21.96
C TYR A 7 4.45 33.04 20.68
N LYS A 8 4.62 33.72 19.54
CA LYS A 8 4.56 33.11 18.21
C LYS A 8 5.54 31.93 18.05
N SER A 9 6.78 32.08 18.53
CA SER A 9 7.79 31.02 18.46
C SER A 9 7.42 29.77 19.25
N TRP A 10 6.80 29.93 20.42
CA TRP A 10 6.29 28.81 21.22
C TRP A 10 5.15 28.09 20.52
N ARG A 11 4.21 28.85 19.93
CA ARG A 11 3.11 28.27 19.15
C ARG A 11 3.63 27.48 17.95
N ASP A 12 4.54 28.06 17.18
CA ASP A 12 5.11 27.43 15.99
C ASP A 12 5.86 26.14 16.38
N PHE A 13 6.65 26.17 17.47
CA PHE A 13 7.30 24.97 18.03
C PHE A 13 6.30 23.86 18.43
N VAL A 14 5.21 24.22 19.12
CA VAL A 14 4.18 23.25 19.55
C VAL A 14 3.48 22.63 18.33
N ILE A 15 3.14 23.45 17.33
CA ILE A 15 2.50 22.97 16.10
C ILE A 15 3.45 22.06 15.31
N ASP A 16 4.71 22.46 15.15
CA ASP A 16 5.71 21.64 14.44
C ASP A 16 5.96 20.32 15.16
N SER A 17 6.07 20.34 16.48
CA SER A 17 6.21 19.12 17.30
C SER A 17 5.01 18.19 17.11
N TYR A 18 3.80 18.74 17.04
CA TYR A 18 2.58 17.97 16.80
C TYR A 18 2.54 17.38 15.39
N ASN A 19 2.95 18.16 14.38
CA ASN A 19 3.02 17.72 12.99
C ASN A 19 4.04 16.58 12.80
N ILE A 20 5.21 16.69 13.43
CA ILE A 20 6.23 15.63 13.43
C ILE A 20 5.63 14.36 14.04
N ARG A 21 5.04 14.46 15.24
CA ARG A 21 4.49 13.28 15.93
C ARG A 21 3.32 12.63 15.18
N LEU A 22 2.46 13.45 14.57
CA LEU A 22 1.37 12.96 13.74
C LEU A 22 1.90 12.25 12.49
N SER A 23 2.95 12.79 11.87
CA SER A 23 3.58 12.18 10.70
C SER A 23 4.20 10.82 11.04
N GLU A 24 4.92 10.72 12.16
CA GLU A 24 5.46 9.44 12.67
C GLU A 24 4.33 8.41 12.90
N MET A 25 3.20 8.83 13.48
CA MET A 25 2.06 7.96 13.71
C MET A 25 1.45 7.46 12.39
N LEU A 26 1.30 8.35 11.41
CA LEU A 26 0.78 8.01 10.08
C LEU A 26 1.71 7.04 9.35
N GLU A 27 3.03 7.21 9.46
CA GLU A 27 4.03 6.31 8.88
C GLU A 27 3.98 4.91 9.52
N ALA A 28 3.82 4.83 10.84
CA ALA A 28 3.63 3.56 11.55
C ALA A 28 2.34 2.85 11.12
N ILE A 29 1.24 3.61 10.98
CA ILE A 29 -0.04 3.07 10.47
C ILE A 29 0.11 2.58 9.04
N ASP A 30 0.75 3.34 8.15
CA ASP A 30 0.96 2.94 6.77
C ASP A 30 1.80 1.66 6.69
N THR A 31 2.85 1.54 7.50
CA THR A 31 3.67 0.32 7.59
C THR A 31 2.83 -0.90 8.00
N LEU A 32 1.99 -0.77 9.04
CA LEU A 32 1.11 -1.86 9.49
C LEU A 32 0.03 -2.21 8.47
N ALA A 33 -0.53 -1.20 7.77
CA ALA A 33 -1.50 -1.41 6.71
C ALA A 33 -0.84 -2.09 5.50
N PHE A 34 0.40 -1.74 5.18
CA PHE A 34 1.16 -2.30 4.07
C PHE A 34 1.51 -3.78 4.28
N MET A 35 1.94 -4.14 5.49
CA MET A 35 2.16 -5.54 5.93
C MET A 35 0.89 -6.39 6.01
N LYS A 36 -0.29 -5.78 5.90
CA LYS A 36 -1.55 -6.50 5.69
C LYS A 36 -1.97 -6.49 4.22
N MET A 37 -1.56 -5.46 3.48
CA MET A 37 -1.92 -5.27 2.08
C MET A 37 -1.15 -6.21 1.15
N ASP A 38 0.11 -6.51 1.44
CA ASP A 38 0.89 -7.57 0.79
C ASP A 38 0.18 -8.94 0.86
N GLN A 39 -0.27 -9.36 2.03
CA GLN A 39 -0.99 -10.61 2.26
C GLN A 39 -2.35 -10.60 1.57
N ARG A 40 -3.08 -9.48 1.64
CA ARG A 40 -4.36 -9.30 0.95
C ARG A 40 -4.20 -9.34 -0.57
N LEU A 41 -3.16 -8.70 -1.11
CA LEU A 41 -2.87 -8.72 -2.53
C LEU A 41 -2.53 -10.13 -2.99
N TYR A 42 -1.61 -10.81 -2.30
CA TYR A 42 -1.23 -12.17 -2.66
C TYR A 42 -2.46 -13.08 -2.66
N LYS A 43 -3.23 -13.08 -1.56
CA LYS A 43 -4.48 -13.83 -1.46
C LYS A 43 -5.48 -13.51 -2.58
N TYR A 44 -5.67 -12.22 -2.91
CA TYR A 44 -6.54 -11.80 -4.01
C TYR A 44 -6.12 -12.41 -5.34
N LEU A 45 -4.81 -12.42 -5.65
CA LEU A 45 -4.28 -13.02 -6.87
C LEU A 45 -4.48 -14.54 -6.88
N THR A 46 -4.17 -15.21 -5.76
CA THR A 46 -4.35 -16.66 -5.59
C THR A 46 -5.81 -17.08 -5.77
N ASP A 47 -6.74 -16.35 -5.14
CA ASP A 47 -8.18 -16.63 -5.21
C ASP A 47 -8.71 -16.42 -6.63
N LYS A 48 -8.28 -15.37 -7.33
CA LYS A 48 -8.61 -15.12 -8.75
C LYS A 48 -8.14 -16.26 -9.66
N VAL A 49 -6.90 -16.73 -9.50
CA VAL A 49 -6.34 -17.86 -10.26
C VAL A 49 -7.13 -19.14 -10.01
N LYS A 50 -7.47 -19.42 -8.75
CA LYS A 50 -8.28 -20.60 -8.37
C LYS A 50 -9.67 -20.57 -9.01
N ILE A 51 -10.32 -19.40 -9.04
CA ILE A 51 -11.65 -19.24 -9.65
C ILE A 51 -11.56 -19.39 -11.18
N MET A 52 -10.58 -18.75 -11.81
CA MET A 52 -10.43 -18.77 -13.27
C MET A 52 -9.81 -20.06 -13.82
N ARG A 53 -9.23 -20.91 -12.95
CA ARG A 53 -8.46 -22.11 -13.30
C ARG A 53 -7.35 -21.83 -14.32
N SER A 54 -6.77 -20.63 -14.22
CA SER A 54 -5.72 -20.12 -15.11
C SER A 54 -4.69 -19.38 -14.26
N THR A 55 -3.42 -19.72 -14.41
CA THR A 55 -2.29 -19.06 -13.73
C THR A 55 -2.07 -17.64 -14.22
N THR A 56 -2.55 -17.32 -15.42
CA THR A 56 -2.48 -15.97 -15.99
C THR A 56 -3.76 -15.19 -15.71
N LEU A 57 -3.60 -14.00 -15.13
CA LEU A 57 -4.65 -13.02 -14.89
C LEU A 57 -4.49 -11.81 -15.82
N THR A 58 -5.50 -11.54 -16.64
CA THR A 58 -5.56 -10.31 -17.45
C THR A 58 -6.18 -9.20 -16.61
N THR A 59 -5.34 -8.37 -16.00
CA THR A 59 -5.80 -7.27 -15.14
C THR A 59 -4.79 -6.11 -15.16
N THR A 60 -5.21 -4.95 -14.66
CA THR A 60 -4.35 -3.77 -14.54
C THR A 60 -4.09 -3.46 -13.08
N HIS A 61 -2.98 -2.76 -12.80
CA HIS A 61 -2.67 -2.33 -11.43
C HIS A 61 -3.77 -1.40 -10.88
N GLN A 62 -4.41 -0.62 -11.75
CA GLN A 62 -5.52 0.26 -11.36
C GLN A 62 -6.74 -0.55 -10.92
N GLN A 63 -7.08 -1.62 -11.65
CA GLN A 63 -8.21 -2.47 -11.30
C GLN A 63 -7.99 -3.18 -9.96
N ILE A 64 -6.80 -3.73 -9.74
CA ILE A 64 -6.44 -4.37 -8.47
C ILE A 64 -6.50 -3.36 -7.32
N ALA A 65 -6.02 -2.13 -7.55
CA ALA A 65 -6.05 -1.06 -6.54
C ALA A 65 -7.47 -0.69 -6.14
N HIS A 66 -8.38 -0.60 -7.13
CA HIS A 66 -9.79 -0.40 -6.89
C HIS A 66 -10.40 -1.56 -6.09
N ASP A 67 -10.15 -2.81 -6.50
CA ASP A 67 -10.70 -3.99 -5.82
C ASP A 67 -10.20 -4.14 -4.37
N LEU A 68 -8.98 -3.68 -4.07
CA LEU A 68 -8.38 -3.76 -2.73
C LEU A 68 -8.58 -2.48 -1.88
N ASN A 69 -9.26 -1.46 -2.42
CA ASN A 69 -9.47 -0.15 -1.80
C ASN A 69 -8.14 0.51 -1.39
N THR A 70 -7.19 0.60 -2.32
CA THR A 70 -5.88 1.22 -2.11
C THR A 70 -5.43 1.99 -3.36
N SER A 71 -4.25 2.61 -3.32
CA SER A 71 -3.71 3.36 -4.45
C SER A 71 -3.02 2.45 -5.47
N ARG A 72 -3.04 2.85 -6.75
CA ARG A 72 -2.27 2.19 -7.81
C ARG A 72 -0.78 2.15 -7.50
N VAL A 73 -0.25 3.17 -6.82
CA VAL A 73 1.17 3.26 -6.46
C VAL A 73 1.53 2.14 -5.47
N VAL A 74 0.70 1.95 -4.44
CA VAL A 74 0.84 0.87 -3.45
C VAL A 74 0.81 -0.49 -4.11
N ILE A 75 -0.18 -0.76 -4.97
CA ILE A 75 -0.26 -2.03 -5.71
C ILE A 75 0.94 -2.24 -6.62
N SER A 76 1.39 -1.21 -7.33
CA SER A 76 2.55 -1.33 -8.23
C SER A 76 3.82 -1.69 -7.46
N ARG A 77 4.02 -1.10 -6.28
CA ARG A 77 5.15 -1.43 -5.39
C ARG A 77 5.07 -2.89 -4.90
N LEU A 78 3.90 -3.32 -4.44
CA LEU A 78 3.68 -4.68 -3.93
C LEU A 78 3.82 -5.75 -5.01
N LEU A 79 3.27 -5.52 -6.20
CA LEU A 79 3.42 -6.44 -7.33
C LEU A 79 4.90 -6.60 -7.73
N LYS A 80 5.66 -5.51 -7.75
CA LYS A 80 7.12 -5.61 -7.97
C LYS A 80 7.85 -6.37 -6.87
N GLN A 81 7.42 -6.23 -5.62
CA GLN A 81 7.98 -7.03 -4.53
C GLN A 81 7.69 -8.52 -4.72
N LEU A 82 6.45 -8.90 -5.04
CA LEU A 82 6.06 -10.30 -5.29
C LEU A 82 6.80 -10.90 -6.50
N GLU A 83 7.08 -10.09 -7.52
CA GLU A 83 7.90 -10.51 -8.66
C GLU A 83 9.36 -10.74 -8.27
N ASN A 84 9.95 -9.87 -7.44
CA ASN A 84 11.29 -10.06 -6.90
C ASN A 84 11.39 -11.31 -6.01
N GLU A 85 10.31 -11.65 -5.30
CA GLU A 85 10.16 -12.88 -4.52
C GLU A 85 9.87 -14.12 -5.39
N LYS A 86 9.78 -13.97 -6.72
CA LYS A 86 9.45 -15.02 -7.70
C LYS A 86 8.09 -15.71 -7.48
N LYS A 87 7.17 -15.06 -6.80
CA LYS A 87 5.79 -15.55 -6.62
C LYS A 87 4.92 -15.28 -7.84
N ILE A 88 5.23 -14.22 -8.57
CA ILE A 88 4.51 -13.80 -9.78
C ILE A 88 5.50 -13.33 -10.87
N GLU A 89 5.02 -13.23 -12.09
CA GLU A 89 5.70 -12.59 -13.21
C GLU A 89 4.80 -11.49 -13.81
N LEU A 90 5.34 -10.29 -14.00
CA LEU A 90 4.58 -9.16 -14.52
C LEU A 90 4.80 -9.00 -16.03
N ASN A 91 3.69 -9.00 -16.75
CA ASN A 91 3.64 -8.77 -18.19
C ASN A 91 2.74 -7.56 -18.48
N ARG A 92 2.79 -7.03 -19.72
CA ARG A 92 1.92 -5.91 -20.10
C ARG A 92 0.45 -6.33 -20.00
N ASN A 93 -0.30 -5.69 -19.09
CA ASN A 93 -1.71 -5.98 -18.78
C ASN A 93 -1.98 -7.43 -18.34
N LYS A 94 -0.95 -8.16 -17.91
CA LYS A 94 -1.06 -9.56 -17.49
C LYS A 94 -0.18 -9.82 -16.28
N ILE A 95 -0.67 -10.65 -15.38
CA ILE A 95 0.07 -11.11 -14.21
C ILE A 95 -0.01 -12.63 -14.22
N GLU A 96 1.13 -13.29 -14.20
CA GLU A 96 1.22 -14.74 -14.08
C GLU A 96 1.61 -15.11 -12.65
N VAL A 97 0.85 -16.00 -12.01
CA VAL A 97 1.14 -16.47 -10.65
C VAL A 97 1.90 -17.79 -10.76
N LEU A 98 3.13 -17.79 -10.23
CA LEU A 98 4.06 -18.90 -10.34
C LEU A 98 3.93 -19.90 -9.18
N GLU A 99 3.51 -19.42 -8.01
CA GLU A 99 3.35 -20.23 -6.78
C GLU A 99 2.03 -19.84 -6.08
N PHE A 100 1.19 -20.83 -5.75
CA PHE A 100 -0.13 -20.64 -5.14
C PHE A 100 -0.60 -21.78 -4.23
#